data_AF-A0A484WU39-F1
#
_entry.id   AF-A0A484WU39-F1
#
_cell.length_a   1.000
_cell.length_b   1.000
_cell.length_c   1.000
_cell.angle_alpha   90.00
_cell.angle_beta   90.00
_cell.angle_gamma   90.00
#
_symmetry.space_group_name_H-M   'P 1'
#
loop_
_entity.id
_entity.type
_entity.pdbx_description
1 polymer ?
#
loop_
_entity_poly.entity_id
_entity_poly.type
_entity_poly.pdbx_seq_one_letter_code
_entity_poly.pdbx_strand_id
1 'polypeptide(L)'
;MYQSASRRSSQELYDERRRKREQKREYEGELNPEQNLTTHVNGSVLERITNDEGAVVSSPEGVNINPKTKELMFHNKLLEAWIAINILNEPGETGTWLDEFTNKLDRVLQALNTDTVGNQKVIFNGASKTLKEVFTATTFNPLSASSDQIGRMPQGLEGAGSVENWLSDELKARTRSGNFKRVLTKIKAISSFGTTMWQLLSSGREGNSEAVQGLLEASGLNDAHKSKAWFDEFRGKTRSSLFDDPVTRARSERMPLLNGTPVKGIYSDAATHGLGFGQVVQESRDPAETEQLQKLLAGSGAKNSQINAIPRQNAPIGDPERPYMLSEDEYREIPEAYNRFNIKNKITSHKFNHGVGINRWQPYGSYGTQANLSGFPSAGAQSGGTTDVMLALQMLSGGKIYDTQSSEAIEAITLGVGAFMNFGGYHTFSEVYPVGM
;
A
#
# COMPACT_ATOMS: atom_id res chain seq x y z
N MET A 1 -1.35 39.60 -25.40
CA MET A 1 -2.48 38.66 -25.42
C MET A 1 -1.96 37.29 -25.01
N TYR A 2 -2.20 36.88 -23.76
CA TYR A 2 -1.95 35.50 -23.34
C TYR A 2 -3.10 34.65 -23.85
N GLN A 3 -2.84 33.75 -24.80
CA GLN A 3 -3.81 32.73 -25.19
C GLN A 3 -4.06 31.82 -24.00
N SER A 4 -5.29 31.81 -23.50
CA SER A 4 -5.75 30.84 -22.52
C SER A 4 -5.68 29.46 -23.16
N ALA A 5 -4.75 28.60 -22.71
CA ALA A 5 -4.80 27.19 -23.03
C ALA A 5 -6.16 26.66 -22.53
N SER A 6 -7.00 26.23 -23.47
CA SER A 6 -8.28 25.60 -23.17
C SER A 6 -8.02 24.41 -22.23
N ARG A 7 -8.49 24.52 -20.98
CA ARG A 7 -8.46 23.42 -20.03
C ARG A 7 -9.47 22.39 -20.51
N ARG A 8 -8.98 21.32 -21.14
CA ARG A 8 -9.79 20.13 -21.44
C ARG A 8 -10.46 19.65 -20.17
N SER A 9 -11.74 19.31 -20.25
CA SER A 9 -12.48 18.73 -19.14
C SER A 9 -11.96 17.33 -18.80
N SER A 10 -12.17 16.89 -17.55
CA SER A 10 -11.83 15.53 -17.12
C SER A 10 -12.52 14.46 -17.97
N GLN A 11 -13.74 14.75 -18.44
CA GLN A 11 -14.51 13.87 -19.31
C GLN A 11 -13.87 13.72 -20.71
N GLU A 12 -13.45 14.83 -21.34
CA GLU A 12 -12.76 14.80 -22.63
C GLU A 12 -11.43 14.04 -22.54
N LEU A 13 -10.68 14.22 -21.44
CA LEU A 13 -9.45 13.47 -21.19
C LEU A 13 -9.71 11.97 -20.99
N TYR A 14 -10.80 11.61 -20.31
CA TYR A 14 -11.22 10.22 -20.11
C TYR A 14 -11.61 9.54 -21.43
N ASP A 15 -12.43 10.19 -22.25
CA ASP A 15 -12.91 9.63 -23.52
C ASP A 15 -11.78 9.48 -24.55
N GLU A 16 -10.87 10.45 -24.63
CA GLU A 16 -9.68 10.36 -25.50
C GLU A 16 -8.81 9.16 -25.12
N ARG A 17 -8.59 8.97 -23.81
CA ARG A 17 -7.75 7.88 -23.30
C ARG A 17 -8.43 6.52 -23.40
N ARG A 18 -9.75 6.46 -23.22
CA ARG A 18 -10.55 5.26 -23.52
C ARG A 18 -10.36 4.81 -24.96
N ARG A 19 -10.47 5.73 -25.92
CA ARG A 19 -10.28 5.40 -27.34
C ARG A 19 -8.85 4.90 -27.63
N LYS A 20 -7.83 5.55 -27.05
CA LYS A 20 -6.42 5.10 -27.16
C LYS A 20 -6.21 3.69 -26.59
N ARG A 21 -6.97 3.29 -25.55
CA ARG A 21 -6.93 1.93 -24.99
C ARG A 21 -7.51 0.89 -25.92
N GLU A 22 -8.71 1.14 -26.44
CA GLU A 22 -9.38 0.23 -27.37
C GLU A 22 -8.44 -0.05 -28.56
N GLN A 23 -7.79 1.00 -29.08
CA GLN A 23 -6.77 0.88 -30.14
C GLN A 23 -5.51 0.11 -29.71
N LYS A 24 -5.01 0.35 -28.48
CA LYS A 24 -3.83 -0.35 -27.97
C LYS A 24 -4.11 -1.84 -27.72
N ARG A 25 -5.30 -2.18 -27.23
CA ARG A 25 -5.75 -3.58 -27.05
C ARG A 25 -5.85 -4.32 -28.38
N GLU A 26 -6.42 -3.67 -29.40
CA GLU A 26 -6.51 -4.21 -30.76
C GLU A 26 -5.13 -4.46 -31.37
N TYR A 27 -4.13 -3.63 -31.05
CA TYR A 27 -2.82 -3.66 -31.71
C TYR A 27 -1.74 -4.45 -30.95
N GLU A 28 -1.75 -4.40 -29.62
CA GLU A 28 -0.67 -4.93 -28.77
C GLU A 28 -1.05 -6.20 -28.00
N GLY A 29 -2.34 -6.59 -27.97
CA GLY A 29 -2.82 -7.80 -27.30
C GLY A 29 -2.54 -7.82 -25.80
N GLU A 30 -3.48 -7.37 -24.96
CA GLU A 30 -3.27 -7.43 -23.50
C GLU A 30 -3.30 -8.87 -22.95
N LEU A 31 -2.31 -9.12 -22.09
CA LEU A 31 -2.04 -10.32 -21.31
C LEU A 31 -3.09 -10.55 -20.20
N ASN A 32 -4.29 -11.01 -20.54
CA ASN A 32 -4.96 -12.04 -19.74
C ASN A 32 -6.19 -12.59 -20.48
N PRO A 33 -6.18 -13.87 -20.92
CA PRO A 33 -7.34 -14.53 -21.50
C PRO A 33 -8.57 -14.56 -20.57
N GLU A 34 -8.37 -14.40 -19.27
CA GLU A 34 -9.43 -14.41 -18.25
C GLU A 34 -10.19 -13.08 -18.11
N GLN A 35 -9.77 -12.01 -18.80
CA GLN A 35 -10.54 -10.76 -18.90
C GLN A 35 -11.62 -10.77 -19.99
N ASN A 36 -11.94 -11.94 -20.54
CA ASN A 36 -13.16 -12.19 -21.34
C ASN A 36 -14.46 -12.22 -20.49
N LEU A 37 -14.47 -11.54 -19.34
CA LEU A 37 -15.70 -11.09 -18.73
C LEU A 37 -16.15 -9.84 -19.48
N THR A 38 -16.87 -10.04 -20.58
CA THR A 38 -17.77 -9.04 -21.17
C THR A 38 -18.76 -8.60 -20.10
N THR A 39 -18.35 -7.65 -19.26
CA THR A 39 -19.19 -7.10 -18.20
C THR A 39 -19.70 -5.74 -18.62
N HIS A 40 -20.99 -5.74 -18.91
CA HIS A 40 -21.86 -4.61 -19.12
C HIS A 40 -21.76 -3.60 -17.95
N VAL A 41 -20.83 -2.66 -18.03
CA VAL A 41 -20.89 -1.44 -17.22
C VAL A 41 -21.53 -0.35 -18.08
N ASN A 42 -22.85 -0.19 -17.94
CA ASN A 42 -23.54 0.99 -18.47
C ASN A 42 -23.22 2.18 -17.54
N GLY A 43 -22.66 3.25 -18.12
CA GLY A 43 -22.31 4.50 -17.44
C GLY A 43 -20.80 4.70 -17.24
N SER A 44 -20.34 5.95 -17.28
CA SER A 44 -18.94 6.32 -17.04
C SER A 44 -18.54 6.09 -15.58
N VAL A 45 -17.32 5.58 -15.33
CA VAL A 45 -16.75 5.56 -13.96
C VAL A 45 -16.71 6.97 -13.36
N LEU A 46 -16.61 7.99 -14.22
CA LEU A 46 -16.68 9.40 -13.82
C LEU A 46 -18.06 9.81 -13.29
N GLU A 47 -19.16 9.31 -13.87
CA GLU A 47 -20.54 9.66 -13.43
C GLU A 47 -20.77 9.36 -11.94
N ARG A 48 -19.97 8.47 -11.34
CA ARG A 48 -20.07 8.08 -9.92
C ARG A 48 -19.18 8.88 -8.98
N ILE A 49 -18.27 9.69 -9.52
CA ILE A 49 -17.32 10.54 -8.76
C ILE A 49 -17.36 12.00 -9.20
N THR A 50 -18.23 12.36 -10.14
CA THR A 50 -18.49 13.74 -10.56
C THR A 50 -19.86 14.20 -10.06
N ASN A 51 -20.04 15.50 -9.80
CA ASN A 51 -21.35 16.07 -9.52
C ASN A 51 -22.22 16.11 -10.80
N ASP A 52 -23.46 16.60 -10.66
CA ASP A 52 -24.42 16.76 -11.76
C ASP A 52 -23.92 17.70 -12.89
N GLU A 53 -22.81 18.41 -12.67
CA GLU A 53 -22.16 19.32 -13.62
C GLU A 53 -20.91 18.69 -14.27
N GLY A 54 -20.59 17.43 -13.95
CA GLY A 54 -19.42 16.71 -14.47
C GLY A 54 -18.09 17.09 -13.80
N ALA A 55 -18.11 17.87 -12.72
CA ALA A 55 -16.90 18.20 -11.96
C ALA A 55 -16.54 17.06 -11.00
N VAL A 56 -15.28 16.59 -11.05
CA VAL A 56 -14.76 15.55 -10.14
C VAL A 56 -14.88 16.05 -8.70
N VAL A 57 -15.70 15.38 -7.88
CA VAL A 57 -15.89 15.72 -6.46
C VAL A 57 -14.92 14.89 -5.62
N SER A 58 -13.63 15.09 -5.89
CA SER A 58 -12.55 14.72 -4.97
C SER A 58 -11.95 16.02 -4.50
N SER A 59 -12.30 16.44 -3.29
CA SER A 59 -11.73 17.65 -2.68
C SER A 59 -11.00 17.31 -1.37
N PRO A 60 -10.25 18.24 -0.78
CA PRO A 60 -9.69 18.07 0.57
C PRO A 60 -10.77 17.72 1.61
N GLU A 61 -12.03 18.07 1.36
CA GLU A 61 -13.21 17.76 2.17
C GLU A 61 -13.76 16.34 1.95
N GLY A 62 -13.25 15.61 0.95
CA GLY A 62 -13.62 14.23 0.63
C GLY A 62 -14.53 14.12 -0.59
N VAL A 63 -15.26 13.01 -0.65
CA VAL A 63 -16.17 12.68 -1.75
C VAL A 63 -17.58 12.98 -1.33
N ASN A 64 -18.30 13.76 -2.13
CA ASN A 64 -19.72 13.99 -1.85
C ASN A 64 -20.52 12.75 -2.28
N ILE A 65 -21.05 12.02 -1.31
CA ILE A 65 -21.87 10.83 -1.52
C ILE A 65 -23.26 11.05 -0.93
N ASN A 66 -24.29 10.58 -1.62
CA ASN A 66 -25.66 10.70 -1.12
C ASN A 66 -25.87 9.84 0.16
N PRO A 67 -26.93 10.12 0.95
CA PRO A 67 -27.17 9.41 2.22
C PRO A 67 -27.31 7.89 2.09
N LYS A 68 -27.94 7.37 1.03
CA LYS A 68 -28.10 5.92 0.83
C LYS A 68 -26.76 5.24 0.57
N THR A 69 -25.90 5.86 -0.24
CA THR A 69 -24.54 5.38 -0.49
C THR A 69 -23.72 5.41 0.80
N LYS A 70 -23.86 6.45 1.61
CA LYS A 70 -23.19 6.55 2.92
C LYS A 70 -23.59 5.42 3.85
N GLU A 71 -24.88 5.09 3.94
CA GLU A 71 -25.41 3.97 4.72
C GLU A 71 -24.86 2.63 4.23
N LEU A 72 -24.89 2.37 2.92
CA LEU A 72 -24.32 1.15 2.33
C LEU A 72 -22.81 1.02 2.64
N MET A 73 -22.05 2.10 2.49
CA MET A 73 -20.62 2.12 2.81
C MET A 73 -20.35 1.82 4.28
N PHE A 74 -21.18 2.32 5.19
CA PHE A 74 -21.06 2.01 6.62
C PHE A 74 -21.23 0.50 6.88
N HIS A 75 -22.26 -0.12 6.32
CA HIS A 75 -22.47 -1.57 6.44
C HIS A 75 -21.33 -2.39 5.80
N ASN A 76 -20.80 -1.96 4.66
CA ASN A 76 -19.65 -2.59 4.03
C ASN A 76 -18.40 -2.51 4.91
N LYS A 77 -18.11 -1.35 5.51
CA LYS A 77 -16.98 -1.21 6.45
C LYS A 77 -17.11 -2.13 7.66
N LEU A 78 -18.33 -2.33 8.18
CA LEU A 78 -18.58 -3.29 9.26
C LEU A 78 -18.29 -4.73 8.83
N LEU A 79 -18.74 -5.11 7.62
CA LEU A 79 -18.44 -6.43 7.06
C LEU A 79 -16.93 -6.63 6.87
N GLU A 80 -16.24 -5.67 6.27
CA GLU A 80 -14.80 -5.74 6.05
C GLU A 80 -14.00 -5.78 7.35
N ALA A 81 -14.38 -4.98 8.36
CA ALA A 81 -13.78 -5.05 9.68
C ALA A 81 -13.97 -6.44 10.28
N TRP A 82 -15.16 -7.04 10.15
CA TRP A 82 -15.40 -8.40 10.62
C TRP A 82 -14.55 -9.44 9.87
N ILE A 83 -14.43 -9.35 8.55
CA ILE A 83 -13.56 -10.23 7.74
C ILE A 83 -12.11 -10.08 8.20
N ALA A 84 -11.60 -8.85 8.33
CA ALA A 84 -10.25 -8.56 8.77
C ALA A 84 -9.97 -9.14 10.16
N ILE A 85 -10.89 -8.95 11.11
CA ILE A 85 -10.80 -9.50 12.47
C ILE A 85 -10.66 -11.02 12.44
N ASN A 86 -11.43 -11.71 11.60
CA ASN A 86 -11.37 -13.17 11.52
C ASN A 86 -10.06 -13.64 10.87
N ILE A 87 -9.64 -13.05 9.75
CA ILE A 87 -8.35 -13.40 9.10
C ILE A 87 -7.18 -13.16 10.05
N LEU A 88 -7.19 -12.05 10.79
CA LEU A 88 -6.09 -11.70 11.69
C LEU A 88 -6.05 -12.60 12.94
N ASN A 89 -7.20 -13.03 13.45
CA ASN A 89 -7.26 -13.89 14.64
C ASN A 89 -7.16 -15.39 14.30
N GLU A 90 -7.63 -15.81 13.14
CA GLU A 90 -7.68 -17.20 12.67
C GLU A 90 -7.14 -17.27 11.24
N PRO A 91 -5.82 -17.09 11.05
CA PRO A 91 -5.24 -16.86 9.73
C PRO A 91 -5.24 -18.07 8.80
N GLY A 92 -5.55 -19.28 9.28
CA GLY A 92 -5.72 -20.46 8.41
C GLY A 92 -4.61 -20.62 7.36
N GLU A 93 -5.00 -20.78 6.11
CA GLU A 93 -4.08 -20.89 4.96
C GLU A 93 -3.26 -19.62 4.70
N THR A 94 -3.83 -18.43 4.94
CA THR A 94 -3.07 -17.17 4.91
C THR A 94 -1.88 -17.25 5.86
N GLY A 95 -2.05 -17.83 7.05
CA GLY A 95 -0.98 -18.03 8.02
C GLY A 95 0.11 -18.98 7.51
N THR A 96 -0.29 -20.10 6.89
CA THR A 96 0.63 -21.07 6.29
C THR A 96 1.49 -20.45 5.18
N TRP A 97 0.86 -19.74 4.24
CA TRP A 97 1.58 -19.10 3.13
C TRP A 97 2.45 -17.94 3.63
N LEU A 98 1.98 -17.14 4.60
CA LEU A 98 2.81 -16.13 5.24
C LEU A 98 4.05 -16.75 5.88
N ASP A 99 3.93 -17.86 6.60
CA ASP A 99 5.07 -18.57 7.17
C ASP A 99 6.07 -19.01 6.09
N GLU A 100 5.60 -19.52 4.96
CA GLU A 100 6.49 -19.88 3.84
C GLU A 100 7.27 -18.66 3.32
N PHE A 101 6.58 -17.59 2.92
CA PHE A 101 7.25 -16.43 2.34
C PHE A 101 8.12 -15.68 3.35
N THR A 102 7.72 -15.63 4.62
CA THR A 102 8.53 -14.99 5.66
C THR A 102 9.79 -15.79 6.03
N ASN A 103 9.76 -17.12 5.92
CA ASN A 103 10.99 -17.92 6.00
C ASN A 103 11.95 -17.63 4.83
N LYS A 104 11.43 -17.37 3.62
CA LYS A 104 12.26 -16.94 2.48
C LYS A 104 12.83 -15.54 2.74
N LEU A 105 12.02 -14.62 3.24
CA LEU A 105 12.46 -13.28 3.60
C LEU A 105 13.53 -13.29 4.71
N ASP A 106 13.39 -14.13 5.73
CA ASP A 106 14.38 -14.27 6.79
C ASP A 106 15.75 -14.67 6.23
N ARG A 107 15.80 -15.61 5.28
CA ARG A 107 17.05 -15.97 4.57
C ARG A 107 17.66 -14.77 3.83
N VAL A 108 16.83 -13.91 3.24
CA VAL A 108 17.28 -12.66 2.60
C VAL A 108 17.90 -11.71 3.62
N LEU A 109 17.27 -11.53 4.78
CA LEU A 109 17.81 -10.67 5.84
C LEU A 109 19.09 -11.26 6.46
N GLN A 110 19.21 -12.58 6.55
CA GLN A 110 20.44 -13.25 6.97
C GLN A 110 21.58 -13.04 5.97
N ALA A 111 21.32 -13.19 4.66
CA ALA A 111 22.31 -12.94 3.62
C ALA A 111 22.79 -11.48 3.64
N LEU A 112 21.87 -10.52 3.84
CA LEU A 112 22.18 -9.10 4.01
C LEU A 112 23.15 -8.83 5.17
N ASN A 113 23.10 -9.62 6.23
CA ASN A 113 23.97 -9.46 7.40
C ASN A 113 25.41 -9.93 7.18
N THR A 114 25.73 -10.54 6.04
CA THR A 114 27.10 -10.87 5.66
C THR A 114 27.84 -9.64 5.15
N ASP A 115 29.13 -9.49 5.46
CA ASP A 115 29.91 -8.34 5.00
C ASP A 115 30.01 -8.25 3.46
N THR A 116 30.02 -9.39 2.78
CA THR A 116 30.14 -9.45 1.31
C THR A 116 28.91 -8.89 0.61
N VAL A 117 27.72 -9.17 1.12
CA VAL A 117 26.45 -8.71 0.52
C VAL A 117 26.03 -7.37 1.12
N GLY A 118 26.01 -7.27 2.44
CA GLY A 118 25.55 -6.09 3.16
C GLY A 118 26.29 -4.81 2.80
N ASN A 119 27.60 -4.90 2.54
CA ASN A 119 28.44 -3.74 2.20
C ASN A 119 28.45 -3.37 0.71
N GLN A 120 27.74 -4.12 -0.15
CA GLN A 120 27.64 -3.78 -1.58
C GLN A 120 27.04 -2.39 -1.74
N LYS A 121 27.68 -1.57 -2.58
CA LYS A 121 27.27 -0.18 -2.81
C LYS A 121 26.19 -0.09 -3.87
N VAL A 122 25.15 0.67 -3.55
CA VAL A 122 24.01 0.97 -4.42
C VAL A 122 23.75 2.48 -4.40
N ILE A 123 23.11 2.98 -5.45
CA ILE A 123 22.63 4.37 -5.51
C ILE A 123 21.20 4.40 -4.99
N PHE A 124 20.98 5.10 -3.89
CA PHE A 124 19.69 5.23 -3.24
C PHE A 124 19.42 6.69 -2.90
N ASN A 125 18.28 7.23 -3.34
CA ASN A 125 17.92 8.64 -3.20
C ASN A 125 19.04 9.61 -3.65
N GLY A 126 19.71 9.28 -4.75
CA GLY A 126 20.78 10.09 -5.33
C GLY A 126 22.14 9.99 -4.61
N ALA A 127 22.25 9.18 -3.56
CA ALA A 127 23.50 8.98 -2.81
C ALA A 127 23.99 7.53 -2.86
N SER A 128 25.31 7.34 -2.75
CA SER A 128 25.91 6.01 -2.60
C SER A 128 25.72 5.52 -1.16
N LYS A 129 25.08 4.35 -1.00
CA LYS A 129 24.81 3.68 0.28
C LYS A 129 25.13 2.19 0.16
N THR A 130 25.39 1.54 1.27
CA THR A 130 25.43 0.07 1.33
C THR A 130 24.02 -0.52 1.27
N LEU A 131 23.87 -1.76 0.81
CA LEU A 131 22.60 -2.48 0.90
C LEU A 131 22.07 -2.51 2.34
N LYS A 132 22.96 -2.74 3.33
CA LYS A 132 22.58 -2.73 4.74
C LYS A 132 21.97 -1.39 5.16
N GLU A 133 22.59 -0.26 4.81
CA GLU A 133 22.04 1.07 5.09
C GLU A 133 20.68 1.31 4.42
N VAL A 134 20.48 0.80 3.20
CA VAL A 134 19.19 0.91 2.51
C VAL A 134 18.13 0.10 3.26
N PHE A 135 18.39 -1.17 3.58
CA PHE A 135 17.46 -2.02 4.33
C PHE A 135 17.20 -1.49 5.75
N THR A 136 18.19 -0.90 6.41
CA THR A 136 17.97 -0.18 7.67
C THR A 136 16.96 0.95 7.49
N ALA A 137 17.08 1.74 6.43
CA ALA A 137 16.16 2.85 6.18
C ALA A 137 14.74 2.40 5.80
N THR A 138 14.59 1.35 5.00
CA THR A 138 13.31 0.97 4.36
C THR A 138 12.59 -0.20 5.04
N THR A 139 13.32 -1.01 5.81
CA THR A 139 12.79 -2.21 6.48
C THR A 139 12.92 -2.12 7.99
N PHE A 140 14.13 -1.95 8.53
CA PHE A 140 14.34 -2.04 9.98
C PHE A 140 13.82 -0.81 10.74
N ASN A 141 14.07 0.41 10.26
CA ASN A 141 13.56 1.62 10.91
C ASN A 141 12.01 1.68 10.93
N PRO A 142 11.30 1.35 9.84
CA PRO A 142 9.83 1.25 9.88
C PRO A 142 9.30 0.15 10.79
N LEU A 143 10.08 -0.87 11.11
CA LEU A 143 9.69 -1.97 12.00
C LEU A 143 10.22 -1.80 13.42
N SER A 144 10.95 -0.73 13.72
CA SER A 144 11.46 -0.47 15.07
C SER A 144 10.34 -0.02 16.00
N ALA A 145 10.56 -0.16 17.31
CA ALA A 145 9.57 0.20 18.31
C ALA A 145 9.24 1.71 18.38
N SER A 146 10.15 2.55 17.88
CA SER A 146 9.96 4.00 17.78
C SER A 146 9.13 4.43 16.57
N SER A 147 8.81 3.53 15.64
CA SER A 147 7.98 3.84 14.47
C SER A 147 6.50 3.96 14.86
N ASP A 148 5.70 4.67 14.06
CA ASP A 148 4.23 4.60 14.12
C ASP A 148 3.64 3.60 13.11
N GLN A 149 4.47 2.81 12.43
CA GLN A 149 3.98 1.83 11.46
C GLN A 149 3.31 0.61 12.14
N ILE A 150 2.36 0.02 11.44
CA ILE A 150 1.71 -1.23 11.84
C ILE A 150 2.62 -2.40 11.58
N GLY A 151 2.59 -3.39 12.48
CA GLY A 151 3.47 -4.56 12.40
C GLY A 151 4.88 -4.34 12.94
N ARG A 152 5.17 -3.15 13.48
CA ARG A 152 6.44 -2.85 14.14
C ARG A 152 6.64 -3.65 15.43
N MET A 153 7.87 -3.62 15.91
CA MET A 153 8.28 -4.10 17.22
C MET A 153 7.45 -3.43 18.33
N PRO A 154 6.86 -4.20 19.26
CA PRO A 154 6.18 -3.62 20.41
C PRO A 154 7.11 -2.71 21.23
N GLN A 155 6.58 -1.59 21.69
CA GLN A 155 7.25 -0.72 22.66
C GLN A 155 7.55 -1.49 23.96
N GLY A 156 8.72 -1.25 24.53
CA GLY A 156 9.23 -1.95 25.72
C GLY A 156 10.11 -3.17 25.43
N LEU A 157 10.22 -3.60 24.16
CA LEU A 157 11.10 -4.71 23.77
C LEU A 157 12.49 -4.25 23.30
N GLU A 158 12.76 -2.95 23.22
CA GLU A 158 14.02 -2.39 22.73
C GLU A 158 15.24 -2.84 23.56
N GLY A 159 15.03 -3.10 24.84
CA GLY A 159 16.07 -3.63 25.74
C GLY A 159 16.34 -5.13 25.59
N ALA A 160 15.49 -5.87 24.89
CA ALA A 160 15.58 -7.33 24.74
C ALA A 160 16.37 -7.78 23.50
N GLY A 161 16.68 -6.86 22.57
CA GLY A 161 17.43 -7.16 21.35
C GLY A 161 17.27 -6.10 20.27
N SER A 162 18.06 -6.21 19.21
CA SER A 162 17.93 -5.33 18.05
C SER A 162 16.68 -5.68 17.24
N VAL A 163 16.17 -4.72 16.46
CA VAL A 163 15.00 -4.92 15.59
C VAL A 163 15.24 -6.03 14.56
N GLU A 164 16.48 -6.22 14.11
CA GLU A 164 16.87 -7.29 13.19
C GLU A 164 16.67 -8.67 13.81
N ASN A 165 17.11 -8.87 15.06
CA ASN A 165 16.96 -10.15 15.76
C ASN A 165 15.49 -10.43 16.06
N TRP A 166 14.77 -9.44 16.59
CA TRP A 166 13.33 -9.56 16.86
C TRP A 166 12.56 -9.89 15.58
N LEU A 167 12.85 -9.19 14.48
CA LEU A 167 12.18 -9.43 13.21
C LEU A 167 12.47 -10.85 12.70
N SER A 168 13.72 -11.29 12.72
CA SER A 168 14.08 -12.66 12.34
C SER A 168 13.24 -13.69 13.11
N ASP A 169 13.13 -13.52 14.43
CA ASP A 169 12.37 -14.43 15.28
C ASP A 169 10.87 -14.42 14.96
N GLU A 170 10.27 -13.25 14.67
CA GLU A 170 8.88 -13.17 14.23
C GLU A 170 8.65 -13.80 12.85
N LEU A 171 9.59 -13.65 11.91
CA LEU A 171 9.49 -14.25 10.57
C LEU A 171 9.52 -15.78 10.62
N LYS A 172 10.40 -16.36 11.46
CA LYS A 172 10.51 -17.82 11.64
C LYS A 172 9.38 -18.41 12.49
N ALA A 173 8.78 -17.62 13.37
CA ALA A 173 7.72 -18.10 14.25
C ALA A 173 6.46 -18.44 13.45
N ARG A 174 5.78 -19.54 13.83
CA ARG A 174 4.53 -19.94 13.18
C ARG A 174 3.42 -18.92 13.41
N THR A 175 2.64 -18.66 12.38
CA THR A 175 1.46 -17.81 12.43
C THR A 175 0.29 -18.60 12.99
N ARG A 176 0.05 -18.47 14.29
CA ARG A 176 -1.01 -19.19 15.03
C ARG A 176 -2.19 -18.28 15.33
N SER A 177 -3.34 -18.90 15.57
CA SER A 177 -4.54 -18.22 16.05
C SER A 177 -4.31 -17.38 17.30
N GLY A 178 -5.00 -16.25 17.41
CA GLY A 178 -4.94 -15.34 18.56
C GLY A 178 -3.71 -14.43 18.63
N ASN A 179 -2.76 -14.51 17.68
CA ASN A 179 -1.63 -13.59 17.59
C ASN A 179 -1.69 -12.73 16.31
N PHE A 180 -2.68 -11.85 16.25
CA PHE A 180 -2.86 -10.94 15.11
C PHE A 180 -1.64 -10.05 14.86
N LYS A 181 -0.91 -9.65 15.90
CA LYS A 181 0.28 -8.80 15.78
C LYS A 181 1.35 -9.45 14.90
N ARG A 182 1.54 -10.77 15.00
CA ARG A 182 2.45 -11.52 14.13
C ARG A 182 2.02 -11.45 12.66
N VAL A 183 0.73 -11.63 12.38
CA VAL A 183 0.20 -11.51 11.01
C VAL A 183 0.54 -10.12 10.45
N LEU A 184 0.32 -9.07 11.25
CA LEU A 184 0.63 -7.69 10.87
C LEU A 184 2.13 -7.48 10.62
N THR A 185 3.00 -7.98 11.51
CA THR A 185 4.46 -7.90 11.37
C THR A 185 4.95 -8.58 10.10
N LYS A 186 4.46 -9.80 9.82
CA LYS A 186 4.85 -10.55 8.62
C LYS A 186 4.47 -9.84 7.33
N ILE A 187 3.23 -9.35 7.24
CA ILE A 187 2.77 -8.60 6.07
C ILE A 187 3.58 -7.30 5.92
N LYS A 188 3.81 -6.57 7.01
CA LYS A 188 4.61 -5.34 6.96
C LYS A 188 6.04 -5.60 6.50
N ALA A 189 6.68 -6.67 6.97
CA ALA A 189 8.03 -7.03 6.58
C ALA A 189 8.14 -7.37 5.09
N ILE A 190 7.19 -8.14 4.57
CA ILE A 190 7.09 -8.43 3.13
C ILE A 190 6.88 -7.13 2.33
N SER A 191 5.97 -6.26 2.78
CA SER A 191 5.74 -4.96 2.14
C SER A 191 7.00 -4.09 2.12
N SER A 192 7.70 -3.93 3.24
CA SER A 192 8.94 -3.16 3.33
C SER A 192 10.07 -3.70 2.44
N PHE A 193 10.19 -5.03 2.34
CA PHE A 193 11.10 -5.65 1.38
C PHE A 193 10.72 -5.30 -0.07
N GLY A 194 9.43 -5.38 -0.40
CA GLY A 194 8.89 -4.96 -1.69
C GLY A 194 9.22 -3.51 -2.04
N THR A 195 8.97 -2.57 -1.11
CA THR A 195 9.32 -1.16 -1.26
C THR A 195 10.82 -1.00 -1.57
N THR A 196 11.67 -1.75 -0.87
CA THR A 196 13.13 -1.72 -1.07
C THR A 196 13.52 -2.19 -2.47
N MET A 197 12.95 -3.30 -2.92
CA MET A 197 13.18 -3.84 -4.27
C MET A 197 12.72 -2.84 -5.33
N TRP A 198 11.53 -2.26 -5.16
CA TRP A 198 11.01 -1.23 -6.07
C TRP A 198 11.96 -0.04 -6.17
N GLN A 199 12.38 0.52 -5.04
CA GLN A 199 13.25 1.70 -5.02
C GLN A 199 14.63 1.43 -5.64
N LEU A 200 15.22 0.25 -5.41
CA LEU A 200 16.51 -0.11 -5.98
C LEU A 200 16.42 -0.36 -7.50
N LEU A 201 15.44 -1.15 -7.95
CA LEU A 201 15.33 -1.60 -9.34
C LEU A 201 14.69 -0.57 -10.27
N SER A 202 13.78 0.28 -9.77
CA SER A 202 13.18 1.36 -10.56
C SER A 202 14.15 2.49 -10.92
N SER A 203 15.29 2.58 -10.21
CA SER A 203 16.34 3.57 -10.50
C SER A 203 16.98 3.40 -11.88
N GLY A 204 16.87 2.22 -12.49
CA GLY A 204 17.50 1.88 -13.76
C GLY A 204 19.04 1.77 -13.70
N ARG A 205 19.64 1.76 -12.51
CA ARG A 205 21.09 1.61 -12.32
C ARG A 205 21.49 0.14 -12.36
N GLU A 206 22.45 -0.22 -13.21
CA GLU A 206 22.96 -1.60 -13.32
C GLU A 206 23.51 -2.11 -11.99
N GLY A 207 24.37 -1.33 -11.30
CA GLY A 207 24.92 -1.73 -10.01
C GLY A 207 23.87 -1.98 -8.91
N ASN A 208 22.70 -1.34 -8.97
CA ASN A 208 21.60 -1.67 -8.06
C ASN A 208 20.97 -3.04 -8.40
N SER A 209 20.86 -3.35 -9.69
CA SER A 209 20.29 -4.63 -10.16
C SER A 209 21.23 -5.79 -9.83
N GLU A 210 22.54 -5.60 -10.02
CA GLU A 210 23.58 -6.57 -9.64
C GLU A 210 23.60 -6.82 -8.13
N ALA A 211 23.48 -5.76 -7.32
CA ALA A 211 23.45 -5.90 -5.87
C ALA A 211 22.20 -6.65 -5.38
N VAL A 212 21.04 -6.38 -5.98
CA VAL A 212 19.80 -7.14 -5.69
C VAL A 212 19.95 -8.59 -6.11
N GLN A 213 20.49 -8.86 -7.30
CA GLN A 213 20.77 -10.23 -7.74
C GLN A 213 21.69 -10.96 -6.75
N GLY A 214 22.82 -10.36 -6.38
CA GLY A 214 23.78 -10.94 -5.44
C GLY A 214 23.17 -11.22 -4.06
N LEU A 215 22.29 -10.34 -3.57
CA LEU A 215 21.52 -10.57 -2.36
C LEU A 215 20.62 -11.80 -2.49
N LEU A 216 19.81 -11.88 -3.55
CA LEU A 216 18.87 -12.99 -3.74
C LEU A 216 19.60 -14.33 -3.95
N GLU A 217 20.73 -14.33 -4.68
CA GLU A 217 21.59 -15.51 -4.86
C GLU A 217 22.16 -16.00 -3.53
N ALA A 218 22.72 -15.09 -2.72
CA ALA A 218 23.25 -15.42 -1.40
C ALA A 218 22.18 -15.92 -0.41
N SER A 219 20.91 -15.61 -0.68
CA SER A 219 19.75 -16.08 0.09
C SER A 219 19.30 -17.50 -0.27
N GLY A 220 19.91 -18.10 -1.30
CA GLY A 220 19.52 -19.41 -1.82
C GLY A 220 18.18 -19.40 -2.54
N LEU A 221 17.80 -18.26 -3.14
CA LEU A 221 16.64 -18.18 -4.04
C LEU A 221 17.08 -18.57 -5.46
N ASN A 222 16.41 -19.58 -6.01
CA ASN A 222 16.70 -20.09 -7.35
C ASN A 222 16.47 -19.02 -8.42
N ASP A 223 17.22 -19.10 -9.52
CA ASP A 223 17.06 -18.23 -10.69
C ASP A 223 17.24 -16.72 -10.42
N ALA A 224 17.87 -16.32 -9.31
CA ALA A 224 18.02 -14.91 -8.92
C ALA A 224 18.70 -14.00 -9.98
N HIS A 225 19.48 -14.57 -10.90
CA HIS A 225 19.99 -13.88 -12.10
C HIS A 225 18.89 -13.31 -13.02
N LYS A 226 17.64 -13.77 -12.89
CA LYS A 226 16.46 -13.25 -13.61
C LYS A 226 15.71 -12.17 -12.84
N SER A 227 16.17 -11.77 -11.66
CA SER A 227 15.49 -10.79 -10.78
C SER A 227 15.10 -9.49 -11.50
N LYS A 228 15.98 -8.97 -12.37
CA LYS A 228 15.66 -7.79 -13.18
C LYS A 228 14.51 -8.04 -14.16
N ALA A 229 14.50 -9.20 -14.82
CA ALA A 229 13.43 -9.58 -15.74
C ALA A 229 12.10 -9.77 -15.00
N TRP A 230 12.11 -10.37 -13.81
CA TRP A 230 10.91 -10.49 -12.97
C TRP A 230 10.36 -9.14 -12.54
N PHE A 231 11.24 -8.19 -12.19
CA PHE A 231 10.84 -6.82 -11.90
C PHE A 231 10.24 -6.13 -13.12
N ASP A 232 10.84 -6.31 -14.30
CA ASP A 232 10.32 -5.71 -15.52
C ASP A 232 8.96 -6.29 -15.93
N GLU A 233 8.77 -7.61 -15.78
CA GLU A 233 7.47 -8.26 -15.97
C GLU A 233 6.45 -7.73 -14.98
N PHE A 234 6.78 -7.72 -13.69
CA PHE A 234 5.92 -7.19 -12.64
C PHE A 234 5.53 -5.74 -12.93
N ARG A 235 6.52 -4.90 -13.26
CA ARG A 235 6.30 -3.49 -13.61
C ARG A 235 5.45 -3.35 -14.87
N GLY A 236 5.65 -4.19 -15.88
CA GLY A 236 4.84 -4.20 -17.10
C GLY A 236 3.37 -4.52 -16.82
N LYS A 237 3.10 -5.44 -15.89
CA LYS A 237 1.75 -5.84 -15.48
C LYS A 237 1.09 -4.85 -14.50
N THR A 238 1.88 -4.18 -13.65
CA THR A 238 1.35 -3.31 -12.59
C THR A 238 1.46 -1.81 -12.88
N ARG A 239 2.23 -1.39 -13.88
CA ARG A 239 2.41 0.01 -14.29
C ARG A 239 2.26 0.15 -15.81
N SER A 240 1.03 0.33 -16.28
CA SER A 240 0.74 0.66 -17.68
C SER A 240 0.61 2.16 -17.90
N SER A 241 0.64 2.64 -19.15
CA SER A 241 0.32 4.04 -19.47
C SER A 241 -1.10 4.47 -19.00
N LEU A 242 -1.95 3.50 -18.66
CA LEU A 242 -3.32 3.67 -18.15
C LEU A 242 -3.35 3.79 -16.63
N PHE A 243 -2.29 3.31 -15.98
CA PHE A 243 -2.03 3.50 -14.56
C PHE A 243 -1.71 4.96 -14.22
N ASP A 244 -1.00 5.66 -15.11
CA ASP A 244 -0.66 7.08 -14.95
C ASP A 244 -1.82 8.01 -15.38
N ASP A 245 -3.06 7.50 -15.32
CA ASP A 245 -4.25 8.27 -15.63
C ASP A 245 -4.68 9.15 -14.45
N PRO A 246 -5.02 10.44 -14.65
CA PRO A 246 -5.49 11.30 -13.56
C PRO A 246 -6.69 10.74 -12.78
N VAL A 247 -7.55 9.94 -13.43
CA VAL A 247 -8.72 9.31 -12.80
C VAL A 247 -8.32 8.08 -11.99
N THR A 248 -7.38 7.26 -12.48
CA THR A 248 -6.85 6.12 -11.70
C THR A 248 -5.90 6.58 -10.59
N ARG A 249 -5.18 7.70 -10.80
CA ARG A 249 -4.37 8.41 -9.81
C ARG A 249 -5.17 9.31 -8.86
N ALA A 250 -6.51 9.32 -8.94
CA ALA A 250 -7.36 10.23 -8.16
C ALA A 250 -7.27 10.06 -6.63
N ARG A 251 -6.41 9.16 -6.15
CA ARG A 251 -6.01 9.11 -4.74
C ARG A 251 -4.90 10.09 -4.43
N SER A 252 -5.35 11.17 -3.81
CA SER A 252 -4.49 12.08 -3.07
C SER A 252 -4.54 11.72 -1.59
N GLU A 253 -3.43 11.90 -0.90
CA GLU A 253 -3.48 11.98 0.56
C GLU A 253 -4.30 13.19 1.01
N ARG A 254 -4.84 13.13 2.22
CA ARG A 254 -5.39 14.31 2.91
C ARG A 254 -4.28 15.30 3.23
N MET A 255 -4.62 16.59 3.19
CA MET A 255 -3.68 17.67 3.50
C MET A 255 -3.09 17.49 4.92
N PRO A 256 -1.76 17.47 5.08
CA PRO A 256 -1.14 17.43 6.40
C PRO A 256 -1.47 18.66 7.24
N LEU A 257 -1.55 18.47 8.56
CA LEU A 257 -1.67 19.55 9.53
C LEU A 257 -0.33 19.78 10.23
N LEU A 258 0.16 21.01 10.24
CA LEU A 258 1.25 21.47 11.10
C LEU A 258 0.65 22.29 12.25
N ASN A 259 0.90 21.87 13.49
CA ASN A 259 0.34 22.51 14.70
C ASN A 259 -1.19 22.73 14.61
N GLY A 260 -1.91 21.73 14.07
CA GLY A 260 -3.36 21.77 13.88
C GLY A 260 -3.84 22.57 12.66
N THR A 261 -2.95 23.23 11.91
CA THR A 261 -3.32 24.05 10.74
C THR A 261 -2.95 23.35 9.43
N PRO A 262 -3.84 23.29 8.43
CA PRO A 262 -3.51 22.72 7.12
C PRO A 262 -2.37 23.46 6.45
N VAL A 263 -1.39 22.72 5.93
CA VAL A 263 -0.28 23.29 5.16
C VAL A 263 -0.73 23.77 3.79
N LYS A 264 0.01 24.70 3.18
CA LYS A 264 -0.22 25.11 1.78
C LYS A 264 0.44 24.13 0.80
N GLY A 265 0.07 22.87 0.94
CA GLY A 265 0.71 21.73 0.29
C GLY A 265 0.72 21.77 -1.23
N ILE A 266 1.77 21.20 -1.81
CA ILE A 266 1.90 20.92 -3.24
C ILE A 266 1.85 19.41 -3.40
N TYR A 267 0.89 18.94 -4.21
CA TYR A 267 0.81 17.53 -4.56
C TYR A 267 1.91 17.17 -5.55
N SER A 268 2.60 16.06 -5.26
CA SER A 268 3.59 15.43 -6.10
C SER A 268 3.34 13.93 -6.19
N ASP A 269 3.96 13.30 -7.18
CA ASP A 269 3.89 11.85 -7.34
C ASP A 269 4.60 11.12 -6.19
N ALA A 270 3.88 10.24 -5.49
CA ALA A 270 4.39 9.43 -4.39
C ALA A 270 5.65 8.64 -4.77
N ALA A 271 5.74 8.18 -6.02
CA ALA A 271 6.87 7.40 -6.51
C ALA A 271 8.18 8.18 -6.45
N THR A 272 8.14 9.49 -6.68
CA THR A 272 9.34 10.36 -6.63
C THR A 272 9.91 10.48 -5.21
N HIS A 273 9.13 10.12 -4.21
CA HIS A 273 9.49 10.14 -2.80
C HIS A 273 9.67 8.75 -2.20
N GLY A 274 9.65 7.70 -3.04
CA GLY A 274 9.77 6.32 -2.59
C GLY A 274 8.55 5.82 -1.81
N LEU A 275 7.37 6.44 -2.00
CA LEU A 275 6.14 6.16 -1.26
C LEU A 275 5.12 5.31 -2.05
N GLY A 276 5.59 4.58 -3.05
CA GLY A 276 4.74 3.82 -3.94
C GLY A 276 4.05 4.72 -4.96
N PHE A 277 2.72 4.87 -4.86
CA PHE A 277 1.89 5.45 -5.91
C PHE A 277 0.84 6.41 -5.34
N GLY A 278 0.20 7.19 -6.23
CA GLY A 278 -0.77 8.22 -5.88
C GLY A 278 -0.14 9.61 -5.77
N GLN A 279 -0.89 10.55 -5.20
CA GLN A 279 -0.42 11.92 -4.97
C GLN A 279 -0.21 12.18 -3.48
N VAL A 280 0.93 12.78 -3.13
CA VAL A 280 1.35 13.04 -1.76
C VAL A 280 1.75 14.50 -1.60
N VAL A 281 1.69 15.02 -0.37
CA VAL A 281 2.20 16.34 -0.02
C VAL A 281 3.49 16.12 0.75
N GLN A 282 4.60 16.55 0.15
CA GLN A 282 5.93 16.51 0.75
C GLN A 282 6.55 17.90 0.88
N GLU A 283 5.94 18.87 0.19
CA GLU A 283 6.38 20.25 0.09
C GLU A 283 5.16 21.17 0.21
N SER A 284 5.41 22.39 0.67
CA SER A 284 4.44 23.47 0.76
C SER A 284 4.92 24.65 -0.10
N ARG A 285 3.98 25.52 -0.47
CA ARG A 285 4.30 26.83 -1.05
C ARG A 285 5.13 27.71 -0.11
N ASP A 286 5.14 27.39 1.19
CA ASP A 286 6.02 28.00 2.18
C ASP A 286 7.26 27.09 2.45
N PRO A 287 8.49 27.58 2.22
CA PRO A 287 9.72 26.83 2.53
C PRO A 287 9.85 26.44 4.01
N ALA A 288 9.37 27.26 4.94
CA ALA A 288 9.45 26.95 6.37
C ALA A 288 8.50 25.79 6.75
N GLU A 289 7.29 25.75 6.18
CA GLU A 289 6.39 24.61 6.32
C GLU A 289 7.01 23.35 5.73
N THR A 290 7.67 23.47 4.57
CA THR A 290 8.36 22.34 3.92
C THR A 290 9.45 21.74 4.82
N GLU A 291 10.28 22.57 5.44
CA GLU A 291 11.32 22.09 6.37
C GLU A 291 10.70 21.37 7.58
N GLN A 292 9.62 21.90 8.14
CA GLN A 292 8.91 21.27 9.26
C GLN A 292 8.28 19.93 8.87
N LEU A 293 7.61 19.86 7.71
CA LEU A 293 7.07 18.63 7.14
C LEU A 293 8.17 17.57 6.99
N GLN A 294 9.31 17.94 6.42
CA GLN A 294 10.42 17.01 6.22
C GLN A 294 10.99 16.47 7.54
N LYS A 295 11.13 17.34 8.56
CA LYS A 295 11.54 16.93 9.91
C LYS A 295 10.55 15.95 10.55
N LEU A 296 9.25 16.21 10.45
CA LEU A 296 8.21 15.31 10.97
C LEU A 296 8.20 13.97 10.25
N LEU A 297 8.24 13.98 8.90
CA LEU A 297 8.25 12.77 8.09
C LEU A 297 9.47 11.89 8.37
N ALA A 298 10.63 12.52 8.65
CA ALA A 298 11.84 11.82 9.02
C ALA A 298 11.80 11.27 10.46
N GLY A 299 11.12 11.96 11.37
CA GLY A 299 11.17 11.64 12.80
C GLY A 299 12.59 11.68 13.33
N SER A 300 13.00 10.63 14.08
CA SER A 300 14.40 10.37 14.48
C SER A 300 15.18 9.55 13.43
N GLY A 301 14.57 9.20 12.31
CA GLY A 301 15.11 8.28 11.31
C GLY A 301 15.24 8.91 9.91
N ALA A 302 15.17 8.05 8.89
CA ALA A 302 15.19 8.48 7.49
C ALA A 302 13.83 9.06 7.06
N LYS A 303 13.83 9.78 5.92
CA LYS A 303 12.64 10.38 5.31
C LYS A 303 11.48 9.37 5.23
N ASN A 304 10.29 9.82 5.62
CA ASN A 304 9.03 9.07 5.61
C ASN A 304 8.92 7.89 6.59
N SER A 305 9.86 7.71 7.52
CA SER A 305 9.75 6.68 8.56
C SER A 305 8.55 6.90 9.52
N GLN A 306 8.07 8.15 9.61
CA GLN A 306 6.95 8.57 10.46
C GLN A 306 5.78 9.12 9.65
N ILE A 307 5.50 8.55 8.48
CA ILE A 307 4.47 9.09 7.58
C ILE A 307 3.05 9.09 8.16
N ASN A 308 2.79 8.19 9.10
CA ASN A 308 1.53 8.09 9.85
C ASN A 308 1.56 8.91 11.15
N ALA A 309 2.65 9.59 11.50
CA ALA A 309 2.70 10.45 12.69
C ALA A 309 2.10 11.84 12.44
N ILE A 310 1.75 12.17 11.20
CA ILE A 310 1.30 13.52 10.83
C ILE A 310 -0.23 13.55 10.76
N PRO A 311 -0.89 14.38 11.60
CA PRO A 311 -2.34 14.51 11.58
C PRO A 311 -2.80 15.11 10.25
N ARG A 312 -4.00 14.72 9.81
CA ARG A 312 -4.52 15.07 8.49
C ARG A 312 -5.85 15.81 8.60
N GLN A 313 -6.04 16.79 7.73
CA GLN A 313 -7.30 17.51 7.63
C GLN A 313 -8.43 16.54 7.29
N ASN A 314 -9.54 16.61 8.01
CA ASN A 314 -10.71 15.75 7.79
C ASN A 314 -10.41 14.23 7.89
N ALA A 315 -9.46 13.84 8.74
CA ALA A 315 -9.28 12.43 9.09
C ALA A 315 -10.55 11.93 9.80
N PRO A 316 -11.21 10.87 9.30
CA PRO A 316 -12.48 10.39 9.87
C PRO A 316 -12.30 9.63 11.19
N ILE A 317 -11.06 9.29 11.53
CA ILE A 317 -10.68 8.59 12.76
C ILE A 317 -9.69 9.50 13.49
N GLY A 318 -10.03 9.88 14.72
CA GLY A 318 -9.20 10.75 15.56
C GLY A 318 -8.46 9.99 16.65
N ASP A 319 -8.95 8.81 17.04
CA ASP A 319 -8.30 7.90 17.98
C ASP A 319 -7.11 7.17 17.32
N PRO A 320 -5.84 7.49 17.67
CA PRO A 320 -4.65 6.89 17.05
C PRO A 320 -4.51 5.38 17.32
N GLU A 321 -5.30 4.84 18.25
CA GLU A 321 -5.33 3.41 18.55
C GLU A 321 -6.42 2.64 17.81
N ARG A 322 -7.35 3.34 17.14
CA ARG A 322 -8.53 2.73 16.50
C ARG A 322 -8.08 1.92 15.28
N PRO A 323 -8.34 0.60 15.26
CA PRO A 323 -8.16 -0.18 14.04
C PRO A 323 -9.42 -0.09 13.16
N TYR A 324 -9.25 -0.47 11.89
CA TYR A 324 -10.32 -0.57 10.88
C TYR A 324 -10.82 0.77 10.33
N MET A 325 -11.63 0.68 9.27
CA MET A 325 -12.03 1.83 8.44
C MET A 325 -13.25 2.62 8.95
N LEU A 326 -13.75 2.31 10.16
CA LEU A 326 -14.93 2.98 10.73
C LEU A 326 -14.54 4.35 11.27
N SER A 327 -15.27 5.39 10.86
CA SER A 327 -15.13 6.73 11.47
C SER A 327 -15.53 6.71 12.95
N GLU A 328 -15.22 7.79 13.67
CA GLU A 328 -15.65 7.93 15.07
C GLU A 328 -17.17 7.81 15.22
N ASP A 329 -17.92 8.47 14.34
CA ASP A 329 -19.39 8.41 14.33
C ASP A 329 -19.88 6.99 13.99
N GLU A 330 -19.34 6.37 12.94
CA GLU A 330 -19.69 5.00 12.54
C GLU A 330 -19.39 3.97 13.65
N TYR A 331 -18.29 4.13 14.38
CA TYR A 331 -17.94 3.29 15.51
C TYR A 331 -18.85 3.50 16.72
N ARG A 332 -19.28 4.74 16.97
CA ARG A 332 -20.24 5.07 18.03
C ARG A 332 -21.63 4.52 17.72
N GLU A 333 -22.03 4.57 16.45
CA GLU A 333 -23.39 4.31 15.95
C GLU A 333 -23.56 2.92 15.31
N ILE A 334 -22.69 1.95 15.65
CA ILE A 334 -22.81 0.55 15.19
C ILE A 334 -24.23 0.03 15.50
N PRO A 335 -25.01 -0.41 14.50
CA PRO A 335 -26.40 -0.81 14.71
C PRO A 335 -26.52 -2.03 15.62
N GLU A 336 -27.58 -2.08 16.42
CA GLU A 336 -27.83 -3.18 17.37
C GLU A 336 -27.88 -4.57 16.72
N ALA A 337 -28.29 -4.64 15.45
CA ALA A 337 -28.29 -5.88 14.67
C ALA A 337 -26.91 -6.56 14.60
N TYR A 338 -25.82 -5.81 14.78
CA TYR A 338 -24.45 -6.32 14.80
C TYR A 338 -23.96 -6.76 16.19
N ASN A 339 -24.73 -6.54 17.25
CA ASN A 339 -24.34 -6.90 18.63
C ASN A 339 -24.06 -8.40 18.79
N ARG A 340 -24.81 -9.26 18.07
CA ARG A 340 -24.59 -10.72 18.07
C ARG A 340 -23.21 -11.15 17.59
N PHE A 341 -22.53 -10.31 16.79
CA PHE A 341 -21.17 -10.57 16.30
C PHE A 341 -20.09 -10.03 17.24
N ASN A 342 -20.50 -9.32 18.31
CA ASN A 342 -19.63 -8.70 19.30
C ASN A 342 -18.54 -7.80 18.68
N ILE A 343 -18.87 -7.14 17.56
CA ILE A 343 -17.87 -6.47 16.71
C ILE A 343 -17.14 -5.35 17.45
N LYS A 344 -17.84 -4.57 18.28
CA LYS A 344 -17.26 -3.46 19.05
C LYS A 344 -16.16 -3.92 20.01
N ASN A 345 -16.40 -5.02 20.73
CA ASN A 345 -15.42 -5.59 21.66
C ASN A 345 -14.25 -6.22 20.89
N LYS A 346 -14.51 -6.87 19.74
CA LYS A 346 -13.44 -7.41 18.88
C LYS A 346 -12.54 -6.29 18.34
N ILE A 347 -13.12 -5.19 17.83
CA ILE A 347 -12.36 -3.99 17.43
C ILE A 347 -11.53 -3.46 18.60
N THR A 348 -12.12 -3.39 19.80
CA THR A 348 -11.42 -2.91 21.00
C THR A 348 -10.25 -3.82 21.39
N SER A 349 -10.38 -5.14 21.25
CA SER A 349 -9.29 -6.10 21.52
C SER A 349 -8.10 -5.98 20.56
N HIS A 350 -8.31 -5.29 19.44
CA HIS A 350 -7.32 -5.05 18.39
C HIS A 350 -6.70 -3.65 18.42
N LYS A 351 -7.00 -2.86 19.47
CA LYS A 351 -6.38 -1.53 19.67
C LYS A 351 -4.86 -1.59 19.54
N PHE A 352 -4.33 -0.65 18.78
CA PHE A 352 -2.91 -0.56 18.50
C PHE A 352 -2.59 0.87 18.08
N ASN A 353 -1.66 1.55 18.75
CA ASN A 353 -1.26 2.89 18.33
C ASN A 353 -0.46 2.81 17.02
N HIS A 354 -0.97 3.38 15.92
CA HIS A 354 -0.27 3.44 14.62
C HIS A 354 -0.16 4.87 14.06
N GLY A 355 0.00 5.82 14.98
CA GLY A 355 0.14 7.25 14.68
C GLY A 355 -1.20 7.97 14.55
N VAL A 356 -1.17 9.24 14.18
CA VAL A 356 -2.36 10.11 14.04
C VAL A 356 -2.76 10.39 12.59
N GLY A 357 -1.94 9.91 11.64
CA GLY A 357 -2.16 9.93 10.19
C GLY A 357 -2.86 8.67 9.69
N ILE A 358 -3.53 7.94 10.59
CA ILE A 358 -4.41 6.82 10.27
C ILE A 358 -5.45 7.29 9.27
N ASN A 359 -5.67 6.53 8.19
CA ASN A 359 -6.49 6.99 7.07
C ASN A 359 -5.93 8.27 6.39
N ARG A 360 -4.62 8.29 6.13
CA ARG A 360 -3.97 9.31 5.30
C ARG A 360 -4.61 9.44 3.91
N TRP A 361 -4.97 8.30 3.32
CA TRP A 361 -5.54 8.21 1.97
C TRP A 361 -7.04 8.42 2.00
N GLN A 362 -7.62 9.13 1.04
CA GLN A 362 -9.08 9.19 0.90
C GLN A 362 -9.56 7.90 0.18
N PRO A 363 -10.17 6.92 0.87
CA PRO A 363 -10.67 5.71 0.23
C PRO A 363 -11.95 6.00 -0.55
N TYR A 364 -12.10 5.35 -1.71
CA TYR A 364 -13.30 5.42 -2.54
C TYR A 364 -13.88 4.00 -2.59
N GLY A 365 -14.72 3.66 -1.60
CA GLY A 365 -15.01 2.28 -1.19
C GLY A 365 -15.53 1.27 -2.23
N SER A 366 -15.76 1.67 -3.48
CA SER A 366 -16.05 0.74 -4.58
C SER A 366 -15.30 1.05 -5.88
N TYR A 367 -14.50 2.12 -5.92
CA TYR A 367 -13.78 2.51 -7.14
C TYR A 367 -12.87 1.40 -7.61
N GLY A 368 -12.20 0.70 -6.68
CA GLY A 368 -11.24 -0.31 -7.05
C GLY A 368 -11.80 -1.52 -7.77
N THR A 369 -12.82 -2.10 -7.19
CA THR A 369 -13.63 -3.15 -7.81
C THR A 369 -14.26 -2.68 -9.11
N GLN A 370 -14.82 -1.47 -9.16
CA GLN A 370 -15.49 -0.96 -10.36
C GLN A 370 -14.50 -0.67 -11.50
N ALA A 371 -13.31 -0.14 -11.19
CA ALA A 371 -12.24 0.06 -12.14
C ALA A 371 -11.80 -1.28 -12.72
N ASN A 372 -11.54 -2.27 -11.88
CA ASN A 372 -11.15 -3.62 -12.31
C ASN A 372 -12.25 -4.27 -13.19
N LEU A 373 -13.51 -4.26 -12.75
CA LEU A 373 -14.66 -4.78 -13.52
C LEU A 373 -14.87 -4.04 -14.85
N SER A 374 -14.49 -2.77 -14.92
CA SER A 374 -14.57 -1.98 -16.16
C SER A 374 -13.30 -2.12 -17.02
N GLY A 375 -12.41 -3.05 -16.66
CA GLY A 375 -11.17 -3.34 -17.39
C GLY A 375 -10.06 -2.29 -17.22
N PHE A 376 -10.09 -1.46 -16.16
CA PHE A 376 -9.01 -0.54 -15.81
C PHE A 376 -7.98 -1.23 -14.89
N PRO A 377 -6.70 -0.83 -14.96
CA PRO A 377 -5.71 -1.30 -14.01
C PRO A 377 -6.10 -0.88 -12.58
N SER A 378 -6.11 -1.84 -11.66
CA SER A 378 -6.36 -1.66 -10.22
C SER A 378 -5.08 -1.46 -9.42
N ALA A 379 -3.98 -2.09 -9.84
CA ALA A 379 -2.70 -2.10 -9.13
C ALA A 379 -2.10 -0.70 -8.98
N GLY A 380 -1.47 -0.40 -7.83
CA GLY A 380 -0.78 0.85 -7.51
C GLY A 380 -1.68 2.03 -7.11
N ALA A 381 -2.81 2.22 -7.78
CA ALA A 381 -3.65 3.42 -7.68
C ALA A 381 -4.40 3.43 -6.34
N GLN A 382 -4.67 2.22 -5.85
CA GLN A 382 -5.52 1.92 -4.71
C GLN A 382 -4.73 1.43 -3.50
N SER A 383 -3.52 0.91 -3.69
CA SER A 383 -2.60 0.66 -2.57
C SER A 383 -1.18 0.41 -3.07
N GLY A 384 -0.26 1.33 -2.76
CA GLY A 384 1.17 1.08 -2.98
C GLY A 384 1.71 -0.05 -2.12
N GLY A 385 1.25 -0.15 -0.87
CA GLY A 385 1.69 -1.23 0.02
C GLY A 385 1.29 -2.62 -0.47
N THR A 386 0.11 -2.78 -1.07
CA THR A 386 -0.29 -4.07 -1.68
C THR A 386 0.57 -4.39 -2.89
N THR A 387 0.85 -3.40 -3.74
CA THR A 387 1.75 -3.59 -4.89
C THR A 387 3.17 -3.93 -4.45
N ASP A 388 3.67 -3.32 -3.38
CA ASP A 388 4.97 -3.69 -2.79
C ASP A 388 4.96 -5.14 -2.29
N VAL A 389 3.87 -5.59 -1.63
CA VAL A 389 3.75 -7.01 -1.23
C VAL A 389 3.77 -7.91 -2.47
N MET A 390 3.02 -7.60 -3.52
CA MET A 390 3.02 -8.43 -4.74
C MET A 390 4.42 -8.49 -5.39
N LEU A 391 5.16 -7.38 -5.40
CA LEU A 391 6.56 -7.37 -5.87
C LEU A 391 7.45 -8.25 -4.99
N ALA A 392 7.30 -8.16 -3.67
CA ALA A 392 8.04 -9.01 -2.75
C ALA A 392 7.75 -10.49 -2.99
N LEU A 393 6.48 -10.87 -3.20
CA LEU A 393 6.11 -12.24 -3.55
C LEU A 393 6.72 -12.67 -4.89
N GLN A 394 6.81 -11.77 -5.88
CA GLN A 394 7.49 -12.04 -7.15
C GLN A 394 8.97 -12.38 -6.93
N MET A 395 9.65 -11.61 -6.08
CA MET A 395 11.06 -11.85 -5.78
C MET A 395 11.28 -13.12 -4.95
N LEU A 396 10.45 -13.33 -3.93
CA LEU A 396 10.57 -14.47 -3.00
C LEU A 396 10.12 -15.80 -3.62
N SER A 397 9.28 -15.78 -4.66
CA SER A 397 8.85 -16.98 -5.40
C SER A 397 9.77 -17.36 -6.56
N GLY A 398 10.77 -16.55 -6.87
CA GLY A 398 11.63 -16.76 -8.05
C GLY A 398 10.90 -16.44 -9.36
N GLY A 399 10.05 -15.42 -9.36
CA GLY A 399 9.35 -14.94 -10.55
C GLY A 399 8.01 -15.61 -10.85
N LYS A 400 7.44 -16.38 -9.92
CA LYS A 400 6.38 -17.35 -10.20
C LYS A 400 4.99 -16.95 -9.71
N ILE A 401 4.76 -15.69 -9.32
CA ILE A 401 3.43 -15.32 -8.77
C ILE A 401 2.32 -15.43 -9.80
N TYR A 402 2.65 -15.38 -11.09
CA TYR A 402 1.70 -15.50 -12.18
C TYR A 402 1.50 -16.94 -12.66
N ASP A 403 2.23 -17.90 -12.09
CA ASP A 403 2.05 -19.31 -12.39
C ASP A 403 0.74 -19.79 -11.75
N THR A 404 -0.03 -20.62 -12.46
CA THR A 404 -1.30 -21.19 -11.95
C THR A 404 -1.10 -21.95 -10.63
N GLN A 405 0.09 -22.50 -10.39
CA GLN A 405 0.44 -23.21 -9.15
C GLN A 405 0.57 -22.29 -7.93
N SER A 406 0.74 -20.99 -8.16
CA SER A 406 0.87 -19.98 -7.11
C SER A 406 -0.46 -19.31 -6.76
N SER A 407 -1.53 -19.55 -7.53
CA SER A 407 -2.79 -18.80 -7.39
C SER A 407 -3.38 -18.84 -5.98
N GLU A 408 -3.45 -20.03 -5.37
CA GLU A 408 -3.95 -20.20 -4.00
C GLU A 408 -3.11 -19.43 -2.98
N ALA A 409 -1.78 -19.46 -3.13
CA ALA A 409 -0.86 -18.72 -2.26
C ALA A 409 -1.02 -17.21 -2.41
N ILE A 410 -1.17 -16.72 -3.64
CA ILE A 410 -1.36 -15.29 -3.94
C ILE A 410 -2.72 -14.81 -3.43
N GLU A 411 -3.80 -15.57 -3.65
CA GLU A 411 -5.13 -15.24 -3.15
C GLU A 411 -5.15 -15.18 -1.61
N ALA A 412 -4.62 -16.20 -0.95
CA ALA A 412 -4.55 -16.26 0.51
C ALA A 412 -3.75 -15.11 1.12
N ILE A 413 -2.61 -14.74 0.53
CA ILE A 413 -1.82 -13.60 1.00
C ILE A 413 -2.53 -12.28 0.69
N THR A 414 -3.18 -12.16 -0.47
CA THR A 414 -3.94 -10.95 -0.84
C THR A 414 -5.08 -10.68 0.15
N LEU A 415 -5.78 -11.72 0.63
CA LEU A 415 -6.74 -11.61 1.71
C LEU A 415 -6.10 -11.14 3.02
N GLY A 416 -4.92 -11.68 3.37
CA GLY A 416 -4.13 -11.22 4.50
C GLY A 416 -3.76 -9.74 4.41
N VAL A 417 -3.28 -9.30 3.24
CA VAL A 417 -2.95 -7.90 2.96
C VAL A 417 -4.21 -7.02 3.04
N GLY A 418 -5.34 -7.48 2.53
CA GLY A 418 -6.65 -6.82 2.70
C GLY A 418 -6.97 -6.58 4.17
N ALA A 419 -6.78 -7.61 5.01
CA ALA A 419 -7.00 -7.52 6.45
C ALA A 419 -6.02 -6.54 7.12
N PHE A 420 -4.74 -6.55 6.72
CA PHE A 420 -3.71 -5.61 7.20
C PHE A 420 -4.04 -4.16 6.84
N MET A 421 -4.40 -3.90 5.58
CA MET A 421 -4.71 -2.56 5.08
C MET A 421 -5.99 -2.02 5.71
N ASN A 422 -6.99 -2.88 5.89
CA ASN A 422 -8.21 -2.52 6.58
C ASN A 422 -7.92 -2.23 8.05
N PHE A 423 -7.18 -3.10 8.75
CA PHE A 423 -6.77 -2.90 10.15
C PHE A 423 -6.11 -1.54 10.38
N GLY A 424 -5.25 -1.09 9.48
CA GLY A 424 -4.60 0.22 9.58
C GLY A 424 -5.46 1.42 9.22
N GLY A 425 -6.71 1.22 8.84
CA GLY A 425 -7.54 2.31 8.34
C GLY A 425 -7.02 2.87 7.01
N TYR A 426 -6.21 2.11 6.25
CA TYR A 426 -5.60 2.58 5.01
C TYR A 426 -6.49 2.37 3.80
N HIS A 427 -7.00 1.15 3.62
CA HIS A 427 -7.77 0.77 2.43
C HIS A 427 -8.88 -0.23 2.77
N THR A 428 -9.93 -0.23 1.93
CA THR A 428 -10.97 -1.24 1.98
C THR A 428 -10.54 -2.53 1.27
N PHE A 429 -11.19 -3.66 1.54
CA PHE A 429 -10.96 -4.90 0.78
C PHE A 429 -11.29 -4.70 -0.70
N SER A 430 -12.33 -3.94 -1.02
CA SER A 430 -12.70 -3.61 -2.39
C SER A 430 -11.62 -2.86 -3.18
N GLU A 431 -10.66 -2.23 -2.49
CA GLU A 431 -9.50 -1.54 -3.08
C GLU A 431 -8.24 -2.41 -3.11
N VAL A 432 -8.15 -3.43 -2.27
CA VAL A 432 -6.94 -4.25 -2.12
C VAL A 432 -7.03 -5.57 -2.87
N TYR A 433 -8.17 -6.26 -2.75
CA TYR A 433 -8.35 -7.58 -3.32
C TYR A 433 -8.11 -7.63 -4.84
N PRO A 434 -8.62 -6.68 -5.66
CA PRO A 434 -8.39 -6.69 -7.10
C PRO A 434 -6.95 -6.40 -7.55
N VAL A 435 -6.01 -6.17 -6.63
CA VAL A 435 -4.60 -5.93 -6.96
C VAL A 435 -3.81 -7.25 -7.02
N GLY A 436 -4.21 -8.24 -6.21
CA GLY A 436 -3.58 -9.56 -6.19
C GLY A 436 -4.28 -10.59 -7.09
N MET A 437 -5.49 -10.29 -7.56
CA MET A 437 -6.28 -11.07 -8.52
C MET A 437 -6.19 -10.41 -9.90
#